data_AF-A0A923S7N7-F1
#
_entry.id   AF-A0A923S7N7-F1
#
_cell.length_a   1.000
_cell.length_b   1.000
_cell.length_c   1.000
_cell.angle_alpha   90.00
_cell.angle_beta   90.00
_cell.angle_gamma   90.00
#
_symmetry.space_group_name_H-M   'P 1'
#
loop_
_entity.id
_entity.type
_entity.pdbx_description
1 polymer ?
#
loop_
_entity_poly.entity_id
_entity_poly.type
_entity_poly.pdbx_seq_one_letter_code
_entity_poly.pdbx_strand_id
1 'polypeptide(L)'
;MNHPYKTREGGATVTIFVPYDCKNHCPFCINKEEYGDMTGFSLEKIVQSIRRMDAITPKCDFVFTGGEPFADIEKLQIMLDEIPTTHRVFINTTLPVSKCQTEEDILAFAERNKHKITCINVSRHMQHYVVESNDSLLTRLPVPFRINCVLYKDYPKENLIPFIERFRKLPGANIQFRFDYTATTPENLYEPDKILHDLKEIAEYTGLDGCRMRCGFHFDYKGMELTYHKTLPYSTIVETDPADGVTYDILYDILIKQTGEIHSDWTGVVMDVPAYEKVVFEPYDLKWLEGGPRK
;
A
#
# COMPACT_ATOMS: atom_id res chain seq x y z
N MET A 1 18.55 -20.42 1.53
CA MET A 1 17.53 -20.37 0.46
C MET A 1 16.99 -21.75 0.26
N ASN A 2 15.68 -21.95 0.35
CA ASN A 2 15.10 -23.28 0.12
C ASN A 2 14.54 -23.42 -1.31
N HIS A 3 14.15 -22.32 -1.98
CA HIS A 3 13.57 -22.35 -3.33
C HIS A 3 14.03 -21.18 -4.22
N PRO A 4 13.98 -21.30 -5.57
CA PRO A 4 14.12 -20.17 -6.49
C PRO A 4 12.94 -19.19 -6.37
N TYR A 5 13.16 -17.91 -6.74
CA TYR A 5 12.11 -16.90 -6.74
C TYR A 5 11.27 -16.92 -8.02
N LYS A 6 9.98 -16.62 -7.86
CA LYS A 6 9.06 -16.30 -8.96
C LYS A 6 8.27 -15.04 -8.62
N THR A 7 7.85 -14.26 -9.60
CA THR A 7 6.99 -13.09 -9.39
C THR A 7 6.14 -12.79 -10.62
N ARG A 8 5.16 -11.90 -10.50
CA ARG A 8 4.32 -11.48 -11.63
C ARG A 8 5.13 -10.76 -12.70
N GLU A 9 4.68 -10.80 -13.94
CA GLU A 9 5.19 -9.95 -15.02
C GLU A 9 5.18 -8.48 -14.58
N GLY A 10 6.33 -7.82 -14.75
CA GLY A 10 6.56 -6.46 -14.24
C GLY A 10 7.25 -6.43 -12.87
N GLY A 11 7.25 -7.52 -12.10
CA GLY A 11 7.94 -7.64 -10.82
C GLY A 11 7.04 -7.50 -9.59
N ALA A 12 7.55 -7.94 -8.43
CA ALA A 12 6.94 -7.69 -7.13
C ALA A 12 6.90 -6.19 -6.84
N THR A 13 5.93 -5.74 -6.05
CA THR A 13 5.86 -4.35 -5.60
C THR A 13 7.04 -4.05 -4.68
N VAL A 14 7.74 -2.94 -4.88
CA VAL A 14 8.85 -2.52 -4.01
C VAL A 14 8.33 -1.49 -3.01
N THR A 15 8.24 -1.89 -1.74
CA THR A 15 7.76 -1.05 -0.65
C THR A 15 8.93 -0.47 0.14
N ILE A 16 9.05 0.86 0.16
CA ILE A 16 10.15 1.59 0.81
C ILE A 16 9.68 2.12 2.15
N PHE A 17 10.40 1.77 3.22
CA PHE A 17 10.14 2.24 4.58
C PHE A 17 10.93 3.51 4.85
N VAL A 18 10.22 4.61 5.14
CA VAL A 18 10.84 5.83 5.66
C VAL A 18 10.96 5.79 7.19
N PRO A 19 12.01 6.39 7.77
CA PRO A 19 12.30 6.27 9.20
C PRO A 19 11.51 7.23 10.10
N TYR A 20 10.67 8.10 9.52
CA TYR A 20 10.10 9.22 10.27
C TYR A 20 8.87 8.78 11.03
N ASP A 21 8.90 8.78 12.36
CA ASP A 21 7.69 8.49 13.15
C ASP A 21 6.50 9.33 12.68
N CYS A 22 5.41 8.67 12.31
CA CYS A 22 4.17 9.32 11.91
C CYS A 22 3.47 10.00 13.10
N LYS A 23 3.98 9.83 14.33
CA LYS A 23 3.44 10.32 15.61
C LYS A 23 2.07 9.76 15.96
N ASN A 24 1.54 8.86 15.13
CA ASN A 24 0.22 8.26 15.27
C ASN A 24 0.33 7.00 16.13
N HIS A 25 -0.58 6.83 17.09
CA HIS A 25 -0.57 5.70 18.03
C HIS A 25 -1.65 4.68 17.68
N CYS A 26 -1.78 4.39 16.39
CA CYS A 26 -2.78 3.45 15.89
C CYS A 26 -2.51 2.04 16.44
N PRO A 27 -3.51 1.36 17.05
CA PRO A 27 -3.31 0.05 17.69
C PRO A 27 -3.01 -1.09 16.71
N PHE A 28 -3.24 -0.87 15.41
CA PHE A 28 -2.97 -1.80 14.32
C PHE A 28 -1.64 -1.53 13.59
N CYS A 29 -0.86 -0.53 14.04
CA CYS A 29 0.44 -0.24 13.42
C CYS A 29 1.52 -1.18 14.00
N ILE A 30 1.83 -2.27 13.29
CA ILE A 30 2.79 -3.27 13.79
C ILE A 30 4.26 -2.84 13.65
N ASN A 31 4.56 -1.94 12.70
CA ASN A 31 5.92 -1.52 12.40
C ASN A 31 6.35 -0.28 13.22
N LYS A 32 5.56 0.14 14.20
CA LYS A 32 5.82 1.39 14.93
C LYS A 32 7.15 1.35 15.70
N GLU A 33 7.51 0.19 16.23
CA GLU A 33 8.81 0.00 16.91
C GLU A 33 9.98 0.24 15.95
N GLU A 34 9.84 -0.11 14.67
CA GLU A 34 10.87 0.09 13.65
C GLU A 34 11.15 1.58 13.39
N TYR A 35 10.11 2.42 13.37
CA TYR A 35 10.29 3.87 13.16
C TYR A 35 10.68 4.62 14.44
N GLY A 36 10.51 3.98 15.60
CA GLY A 36 10.95 4.53 16.89
C GLY A 36 12.47 4.45 17.08
N ASP A 37 13.13 3.53 16.37
CA ASP A 37 14.59 3.36 16.38
C ASP A 37 15.19 3.73 15.02
N MET A 38 15.79 4.92 14.92
CA MET A 38 16.48 5.37 13.71
C MET A 38 17.92 4.83 13.59
N THR A 39 18.34 3.90 14.46
CA THR A 39 19.67 3.31 14.41
C THR A 39 19.90 2.61 13.07
N GLY A 40 20.99 2.96 12.39
CA GLY A 40 21.34 2.37 11.11
C GLY A 40 20.58 2.93 9.91
N PHE A 41 19.68 3.92 10.09
CA PHE A 41 19.06 4.62 8.97
C PHE A 41 20.12 5.12 7.97
N SER A 42 19.90 4.86 6.70
CA SER A 42 20.81 5.30 5.63
C SER A 42 20.06 5.59 4.34
N LEU A 43 19.85 6.88 4.07
CA LEU A 43 19.29 7.34 2.79
C LEU A 43 20.10 6.83 1.59
N GLU A 44 21.44 6.87 1.70
CA GLU A 44 22.33 6.41 0.62
C GLU A 44 22.09 4.93 0.29
N LYS A 45 21.99 4.06 1.31
CA LYS A 45 21.72 2.64 1.09
C LYS A 45 20.31 2.40 0.55
N ILE A 46 19.30 3.16 1.00
CA ILE A 46 17.95 3.08 0.43
C ILE A 46 17.98 3.42 -1.05
N VAL A 47 18.65 4.50 -1.44
CA VAL A 47 18.83 4.90 -2.85
C VAL A 47 19.54 3.81 -3.66
N GLN A 48 20.59 3.19 -3.11
CA GLN A 48 21.26 2.06 -3.77
C GLN A 48 20.30 0.87 -3.97
N SER A 49 19.47 0.56 -2.97
CA SER A 49 18.48 -0.51 -3.07
C SER A 49 17.34 -0.20 -4.05
N ILE A 50 16.91 1.06 -4.16
CA ILE A 50 15.95 1.51 -5.18
C ILE A 50 16.51 1.24 -6.58
N ARG A 51 17.73 1.74 -6.86
CA ARG A 51 18.42 1.52 -8.15
C ARG A 51 18.60 0.04 -8.45
N ARG A 52 18.89 -0.75 -7.40
CA ARG A 52 19.06 -2.20 -7.52
C ARG A 52 17.76 -2.89 -7.93
N MET A 53 16.63 -2.50 -7.35
CA MET A 53 15.32 -3.08 -7.68
C MET A 53 14.80 -2.62 -9.05
N ASP A 54 15.01 -1.35 -9.42
CA ASP A 54 14.74 -0.86 -10.78
C ASP A 54 15.49 -1.70 -11.83
N ALA A 55 16.80 -1.92 -11.63
CA ALA A 55 17.62 -2.69 -12.56
C ALA A 55 17.14 -4.14 -12.77
N ILE A 56 16.55 -4.77 -11.75
CA ILE A 56 16.05 -6.15 -11.83
C ILE A 56 14.62 -6.19 -12.38
N THR A 57 13.76 -5.27 -11.94
CA THR A 57 12.33 -5.23 -12.30
C THR A 57 11.90 -3.82 -12.74
N PRO A 58 12.21 -3.39 -13.98
CA PRO A 58 12.14 -1.98 -14.41
C PRO A 58 10.73 -1.44 -14.67
N LYS A 59 9.69 -2.21 -14.31
CA LYS A 59 8.28 -1.88 -14.55
C LYS A 59 7.37 -2.21 -13.36
N CYS A 60 7.95 -2.47 -12.18
CA CYS A 60 7.17 -2.77 -10.98
C CYS A 60 6.58 -1.50 -10.35
N ASP A 61 5.71 -1.70 -9.35
CA ASP A 61 5.16 -0.60 -8.55
C ASP A 61 6.11 -0.28 -7.38
N PHE A 62 6.36 1.00 -7.12
CA PHE A 62 7.05 1.47 -5.93
C PHE A 62 6.06 2.12 -4.95
N VAL A 63 6.17 1.80 -3.67
CA VAL A 63 5.29 2.32 -2.61
C VAL A 63 6.12 2.91 -1.49
N PHE A 64 6.04 4.21 -1.28
CA PHE A 64 6.58 4.85 -0.08
C PHE A 64 5.61 4.64 1.08
N THR A 65 6.09 4.07 2.17
CA THR A 65 5.34 3.88 3.40
C THR A 65 6.32 3.87 4.57
N GLY A 66 5.98 3.24 5.67
CA GLY A 66 6.81 3.21 6.84
C GLY A 66 6.15 4.02 7.94
N GLY A 67 6.91 4.98 8.46
CA GLY A 67 6.38 6.06 9.27
C GLY A 67 5.61 7.07 8.41
N GLU A 68 6.10 8.31 8.28
CA GLU A 68 5.44 9.37 7.51
C GLU A 68 6.34 9.89 6.38
N PRO A 69 6.11 9.49 5.11
CA PRO A 69 6.93 9.91 3.96
C PRO A 69 7.04 11.42 3.81
N PHE A 70 5.96 12.15 4.10
CA PHE A 70 5.99 13.60 3.96
C PHE A 70 6.73 14.30 5.09
N ALA A 71 7.11 13.64 6.18
CA ALA A 71 7.82 14.29 7.30
C ALA A 71 9.18 14.90 6.91
N ASP A 72 9.74 14.48 5.77
CA ASP A 72 10.97 15.02 5.19
C ASP A 72 10.92 14.97 3.65
N ILE A 73 10.36 16.04 3.07
CA ILE A 73 10.14 16.18 1.63
C ILE A 73 11.46 16.13 0.85
N GLU A 74 12.57 16.60 1.43
CA GLU A 74 13.88 16.60 0.75
C GLU A 74 14.38 15.17 0.56
N LYS A 75 14.37 14.35 1.61
CA LYS A 75 14.79 12.94 1.49
C LYS A 75 13.81 12.13 0.64
N LEU A 76 12.50 12.41 0.73
CA LEU A 76 11.51 11.83 -0.17
C LEU A 76 11.79 12.17 -1.64
N GLN A 77 12.14 13.43 -1.94
CA GLN A 77 12.50 13.84 -3.30
C GLN A 77 13.75 13.10 -3.79
N ILE A 78 14.79 12.98 -2.96
CA ILE A 78 16.01 12.25 -3.33
C ILE A 78 15.68 10.79 -3.70
N MET A 79 14.85 10.10 -2.91
CA MET A 79 14.45 8.73 -3.24
C MET A 79 13.56 8.67 -4.50
N LEU A 80 12.66 9.62 -4.69
CA LEU A 80 11.75 9.67 -5.83
C LEU A 80 12.48 9.98 -7.15
N ASP A 81 13.54 10.79 -7.11
CA ASP A 81 14.36 11.13 -8.27
C ASP A 81 15.02 9.88 -8.87
N GLU A 82 15.32 8.89 -8.04
CA GLU A 82 15.96 7.62 -8.40
C GLU A 82 15.00 6.57 -8.98
N ILE A 83 13.68 6.81 -8.93
CA ILE A 83 12.67 5.93 -9.51
C ILE A 83 12.33 6.43 -10.93
N PRO A 84 12.61 5.65 -11.99
CA PRO A 84 12.23 6.01 -13.35
C PRO A 84 10.71 6.09 -13.57
N THR A 85 10.28 6.80 -14.62
CA THR A 85 8.85 6.93 -15.00
C THR A 85 8.25 5.67 -15.62
N THR A 86 9.03 4.60 -15.78
CA THR A 86 8.54 3.28 -16.18
C THR A 86 7.77 2.58 -15.05
N HIS A 87 7.93 3.05 -13.81
CA HIS A 87 7.23 2.56 -12.64
C HIS A 87 5.98 3.37 -12.33
N ARG A 88 5.07 2.74 -11.59
CA ARG A 88 4.01 3.45 -10.88
C ARG A 88 4.49 3.73 -9.47
N VAL A 89 4.22 4.94 -8.98
CA VAL A 89 4.65 5.35 -7.63
C VAL A 89 3.46 5.70 -6.76
N PHE A 90 3.37 5.07 -5.60
CA PHE A 90 2.36 5.32 -4.59
C PHE A 90 3.01 5.87 -3.33
N ILE A 91 2.31 6.77 -2.64
CA ILE A 91 2.76 7.30 -1.35
C ILE A 91 1.66 7.06 -0.32
N ASN A 92 1.94 6.22 0.68
CA ASN A 92 1.07 5.99 1.82
C ASN A 92 1.41 6.99 2.92
N THR A 93 0.46 7.83 3.30
CA THR A 93 0.70 8.92 4.24
C THR A 93 -0.54 9.20 5.07
N THR A 94 -0.35 9.76 6.26
CA THR A 94 -1.47 10.32 7.04
C THR A 94 -1.74 11.79 6.68
N LEU A 95 -0.83 12.42 5.93
CA LEU A 95 -0.74 13.87 5.72
C LEU A 95 -0.99 14.59 7.05
N PRO A 96 -0.16 14.38 8.09
CA PRO A 96 -0.42 14.97 9.38
C PRO A 96 -0.15 16.48 9.32
N VAL A 97 -0.80 17.24 10.20
CA VAL A 97 -0.44 18.65 10.36
C VAL A 97 1.01 18.73 10.87
N SER A 98 1.90 19.22 10.02
CA SER A 98 3.32 19.38 10.34
C SER A 98 3.58 20.80 10.85
N LYS A 99 4.47 20.92 11.85
CA LYS A 99 4.97 22.24 12.30
C LYS A 99 6.07 22.79 11.40
N CYS A 100 6.71 21.90 10.63
CA CYS A 100 7.89 22.22 9.83
C CYS A 100 7.58 22.31 8.34
N GLN A 101 6.43 21.79 7.90
CA GLN A 101 6.02 21.75 6.50
C GLN A 101 4.60 22.29 6.38
N THR A 102 4.42 23.17 5.43
CA THR A 102 3.13 23.79 5.12
C THR A 102 2.34 22.92 4.15
N GLU A 103 1.04 23.20 4.04
CA GLU A 103 0.20 22.62 2.99
C GLU A 103 0.75 22.97 1.60
N GLU A 104 1.25 24.19 1.42
CA GLU A 104 1.85 24.69 0.19
C GLU A 104 3.10 23.89 -0.22
N ASP A 105 3.92 23.46 0.74
CA ASP A 105 5.11 22.63 0.45
C ASP A 105 4.71 21.25 -0.10
N ILE A 106 3.69 20.63 0.49
CA ILE A 106 3.15 19.33 0.04
C ILE A 106 2.58 19.47 -1.38
N LEU A 107 1.84 20.55 -1.63
CA LEU A 107 1.26 20.82 -2.94
C LEU A 107 2.32 21.11 -4.00
N ALA A 108 3.35 21.90 -3.67
CA ALA A 108 4.46 22.18 -4.57
C ALA A 108 5.25 20.90 -4.92
N PHE A 109 5.49 20.03 -3.93
CA PHE A 109 6.11 18.73 -4.16
C PHE A 109 5.25 17.84 -5.08
N ALA A 110 3.94 17.73 -4.79
CA ALA A 110 3.04 16.91 -5.59
C ALA A 110 2.93 17.44 -7.03
N GLU A 111 2.85 18.76 -7.22
CA GLU A 111 2.77 19.40 -8.54
C GLU A 111 4.04 19.15 -9.36
N ARG A 112 5.21 19.34 -8.75
CA ARG A 112 6.51 19.07 -9.39
C ARG A 112 6.60 17.62 -9.87
N ASN A 113 6.09 16.68 -9.07
CA ASN A 113 6.24 15.24 -9.29
C ASN A 113 5.00 14.56 -9.87
N LYS A 114 3.97 15.30 -10.32
CA LYS A 114 2.69 14.75 -10.77
C LYS A 114 2.78 13.77 -11.94
N HIS A 115 3.85 13.87 -12.72
CA HIS A 115 4.15 12.98 -13.85
C HIS A 115 4.73 11.62 -13.41
N LYS A 116 5.20 11.51 -12.15
CA LYS A 116 5.72 10.28 -11.54
C LYS A 116 4.74 9.65 -10.55
N ILE A 117 4.07 10.47 -9.74
CA ILE A 117 3.19 9.99 -8.67
C ILE A 117 1.87 9.48 -9.28
N THR A 118 1.63 8.19 -9.12
CA THR A 118 0.40 7.53 -9.58
C THR A 118 -0.78 7.81 -8.65
N CYS A 119 -0.58 7.71 -7.33
CA CYS A 119 -1.63 7.99 -6.34
C CYS A 119 -1.04 8.23 -4.95
N ILE A 120 -1.64 9.16 -4.21
CA ILE A 120 -1.38 9.35 -2.77
C ILE A 120 -2.49 8.64 -1.97
N ASN A 121 -2.11 7.61 -1.22
CA ASN A 121 -3.02 6.90 -0.33
C ASN A 121 -3.03 7.58 1.04
N VAL A 122 -4.11 8.27 1.34
CA VAL A 122 -4.28 9.08 2.55
C VAL A 122 -5.02 8.28 3.61
N SER A 123 -4.34 7.94 4.70
CA SER A 123 -4.95 7.25 5.83
C SER A 123 -5.91 8.18 6.58
N ARG A 124 -7.16 7.73 6.72
CA ARG A 124 -8.22 8.36 7.54
C ARG A 124 -8.95 7.26 8.28
N HIS A 125 -9.27 7.48 9.54
CA HIS A 125 -9.87 6.46 10.40
C HIS A 125 -11.17 6.96 11.02
N MET A 126 -12.14 6.07 11.22
CA MET A 126 -13.43 6.43 11.85
C MET A 126 -13.29 6.79 13.33
N GLN A 127 -12.22 6.31 13.97
CA GLN A 127 -11.82 6.72 15.31
C GLN A 127 -10.65 7.67 15.18
N HIS A 128 -10.69 8.77 15.94
CA HIS A 128 -9.65 9.80 15.91
C HIS A 128 -8.42 9.29 16.65
N TYR A 129 -7.45 8.77 15.89
CA TYR A 129 -6.13 8.41 16.42
C TYR A 129 -5.10 9.54 16.25
N VAL A 130 -5.43 10.61 15.50
CA VAL A 130 -4.51 11.66 15.01
C VAL A 130 -5.25 12.98 14.74
N VAL A 131 -4.51 14.10 14.74
CA VAL A 131 -4.93 15.36 14.11
C VAL A 131 -4.66 15.28 12.60
N GLU A 132 -5.70 14.97 11.84
CA GLU A 132 -5.67 14.88 10.37
C GLU A 132 -5.45 16.27 9.74
N SER A 133 -4.77 16.33 8.58
CA SER A 133 -4.84 17.53 7.72
C SER A 133 -6.28 17.78 7.26
N ASN A 134 -6.59 19.05 7.01
CA ASN A 134 -7.90 19.47 6.55
C ASN A 134 -8.23 18.81 5.20
N ASP A 135 -9.46 18.35 5.05
CA ASP A 135 -9.98 17.79 3.80
C ASP A 135 -9.84 18.75 2.61
N SER A 136 -9.80 20.07 2.86
CA SER A 136 -9.54 21.08 1.82
C SER A 136 -8.20 20.88 1.12
N LEU A 137 -7.17 20.38 1.82
CA LEU A 137 -5.88 20.04 1.21
C LEU A 137 -6.05 18.96 0.14
N LEU A 138 -6.88 17.95 0.40
CA LEU A 138 -7.10 16.84 -0.51
C LEU A 138 -7.71 17.30 -1.83
N THR A 139 -8.62 18.28 -1.79
CA THR A 139 -9.22 18.86 -3.01
C THR A 139 -8.24 19.66 -3.87
N ARG A 140 -7.10 20.06 -3.31
CA ARG A 140 -6.04 20.82 -3.98
C ARG A 140 -4.94 19.93 -4.53
N LEU A 141 -4.91 18.63 -4.19
CA LEU A 141 -3.86 17.72 -4.64
C LEU A 141 -3.87 17.64 -6.19
N PRO A 142 -2.72 17.87 -6.85
CA PRO A 142 -2.62 17.82 -8.31
C PRO A 142 -2.48 16.40 -8.87
N VAL A 143 -2.52 15.39 -7.99
CA VAL A 143 -2.38 13.97 -8.30
C VAL A 143 -3.58 13.20 -7.75
N PRO A 144 -3.92 12.03 -8.32
CA PRO A 144 -4.96 11.18 -7.75
C PRO A 144 -4.67 10.86 -6.29
N PHE A 145 -5.74 10.79 -5.50
CA PHE A 145 -5.66 10.36 -4.11
C PHE A 145 -6.75 9.33 -3.80
N ARG A 146 -6.52 8.57 -2.74
CA ARG A 146 -7.43 7.55 -2.23
C ARG A 146 -7.46 7.63 -0.72
N ILE A 147 -8.65 7.58 -0.14
CA ILE A 147 -8.80 7.46 1.30
C ILE A 147 -8.60 6.00 1.68
N ASN A 148 -7.71 5.73 2.63
CA ASN A 148 -7.45 4.38 3.14
C ASN A 148 -7.89 4.28 4.60
N CYS A 149 -8.79 3.35 4.91
CA CYS A 149 -9.35 3.20 6.26
C CYS A 149 -9.32 1.74 6.71
N VAL A 150 -8.54 1.44 7.74
CA VAL A 150 -8.61 0.13 8.42
C VAL A 150 -9.85 0.10 9.30
N LEU A 151 -10.72 -0.89 9.08
CA LEU A 151 -11.88 -1.16 9.93
C LEU A 151 -11.47 -2.17 10.99
N TYR A 152 -10.90 -1.66 12.08
CA TYR A 152 -10.27 -2.46 13.14
C TYR A 152 -11.28 -2.91 14.20
N LYS A 153 -11.33 -4.23 14.49
CA LYS A 153 -12.18 -4.85 15.53
C LYS A 153 -13.64 -4.37 15.45
N ASP A 154 -14.19 -3.91 16.57
CA ASP A 154 -15.54 -3.34 16.69
C ASP A 154 -15.53 -1.87 16.25
N TYR A 155 -15.25 -1.65 14.97
CA TYR A 155 -15.38 -0.33 14.37
C TYR A 155 -16.83 0.17 14.49
N PRO A 156 -17.06 1.49 14.70
CA PRO A 156 -18.40 2.02 14.91
C PRO A 156 -19.19 2.01 13.59
N LYS A 157 -20.04 0.98 13.40
CA LYS A 157 -20.85 0.77 12.19
C LYS A 157 -21.68 2.01 11.85
N GLU A 158 -22.23 2.68 12.85
CA GLU A 158 -23.01 3.91 12.72
C GLU A 158 -22.23 5.05 12.07
N ASN A 159 -20.90 5.03 12.11
CA ASN A 159 -20.04 6.04 11.50
C ASN A 159 -19.66 5.72 10.05
N LEU A 160 -20.02 4.55 9.50
CA LEU A 160 -19.74 4.22 8.09
C LEU A 160 -20.29 5.26 7.12
N ILE A 161 -21.60 5.53 7.20
CA ILE A 161 -22.26 6.50 6.31
C ILE A 161 -21.70 7.92 6.52
N PRO A 162 -21.60 8.45 7.76
CA PRO A 162 -20.94 9.74 8.00
C PRO A 162 -19.53 9.85 7.41
N PHE A 163 -18.71 8.80 7.56
CA PHE A 163 -17.34 8.74 7.03
C PHE A 163 -17.34 8.75 5.50
N ILE A 164 -18.19 7.94 4.87
CA ILE A 164 -18.31 7.88 3.41
C ILE A 164 -18.81 9.22 2.85
N GLU A 165 -19.84 9.81 3.47
CA GLU A 165 -20.41 11.10 3.05
C GLU A 165 -19.47 12.29 3.27
N ARG A 166 -18.50 12.20 4.20
CA ARG A 166 -17.42 13.20 4.35
C ARG A 166 -16.60 13.27 3.07
N PHE A 167 -16.12 12.13 2.56
CA PHE A 167 -15.21 12.09 1.41
C PHE A 167 -15.93 12.10 0.05
N ARG A 168 -17.19 11.66 -0.02
CA ARG A 168 -18.00 11.75 -1.25
C ARG A 168 -18.17 13.19 -1.75
N LYS A 169 -18.07 14.18 -0.86
CA LYS A 169 -18.11 15.61 -1.20
C LYS A 169 -16.85 16.09 -1.90
N LEU A 170 -15.76 15.33 -1.85
CA LEU A 170 -14.48 15.67 -2.44
C LEU A 170 -14.41 15.08 -3.87
N PRO A 171 -14.28 15.91 -4.91
CA PRO A 171 -14.17 15.41 -6.28
C PRO A 171 -13.00 14.44 -6.45
N GLY A 172 -13.23 13.32 -7.14
CA GLY A 172 -12.21 12.32 -7.42
C GLY A 172 -11.84 11.40 -6.25
N ALA A 173 -12.40 11.60 -5.06
CA ALA A 173 -12.17 10.71 -3.93
C ALA A 173 -12.80 9.32 -4.16
N ASN A 174 -12.08 8.30 -3.70
CA ASN A 174 -12.57 6.95 -3.51
C ASN A 174 -12.08 6.46 -2.14
N ILE A 175 -12.73 5.43 -1.60
CA ILE A 175 -12.40 4.89 -0.27
C ILE A 175 -12.02 3.43 -0.40
N GLN A 176 -10.84 3.09 0.10
CA GLN A 176 -10.40 1.72 0.31
C GLN A 176 -10.47 1.40 1.80
N PHE A 177 -11.43 0.57 2.16
CA PHE A 177 -11.49 -0.10 3.45
C PHE A 177 -10.54 -1.29 3.47
N ARG A 178 -9.94 -1.54 4.63
CA ARG A 178 -9.06 -2.70 4.84
C ARG A 178 -9.49 -3.48 6.06
N PHE A 179 -9.46 -4.79 5.92
CA PHE A 179 -9.48 -5.69 7.06
C PHE A 179 -8.16 -5.61 7.82
N ASP A 180 -8.19 -6.00 9.09
CA ASP A 180 -6.97 -6.22 9.85
C ASP A 180 -6.22 -7.43 9.28
N TYR A 181 -5.12 -7.17 8.58
CA TYR A 181 -4.33 -8.23 7.94
C TYR A 181 -3.73 -9.20 8.97
N THR A 182 -3.53 -8.77 10.24
CA THR A 182 -3.05 -9.65 11.31
C THR A 182 -4.07 -10.73 11.69
N ALA A 183 -5.34 -10.51 11.34
CA ALA A 183 -6.42 -11.48 11.50
C ALA A 183 -6.79 -12.23 10.20
N THR A 184 -6.09 -11.96 9.09
CA THR A 184 -6.35 -12.62 7.81
C THR A 184 -5.60 -13.95 7.71
N THR A 185 -6.29 -14.99 7.29
CA THR A 185 -5.75 -16.33 7.04
C THR A 185 -6.14 -16.79 5.63
N PRO A 186 -5.47 -17.81 5.06
CA PRO A 186 -5.89 -18.39 3.79
C PRO A 186 -7.36 -18.82 3.76
N GLU A 187 -7.86 -19.34 4.88
CA GLU A 187 -9.23 -19.84 5.02
C GLU A 187 -10.28 -18.73 5.05
N ASN A 188 -9.94 -17.54 5.56
CA ASN A 188 -10.89 -16.43 5.67
C ASN A 188 -10.72 -15.34 4.59
N LEU A 189 -9.71 -15.49 3.73
CA LEU A 189 -9.31 -14.49 2.74
C LEU A 189 -10.46 -14.12 1.80
N TYR A 190 -11.27 -15.10 1.37
CA TYR A 190 -12.40 -14.90 0.48
C TYR A 190 -13.76 -15.03 1.16
N GLU A 191 -13.78 -15.39 2.44
CA GLU A 191 -15.02 -15.66 3.15
C GLU A 191 -15.75 -14.36 3.51
N PRO A 192 -17.10 -14.35 3.45
CA PRO A 192 -17.88 -13.23 3.94
C PRO A 192 -17.66 -12.96 5.42
N ASP A 193 -17.66 -11.68 5.80
CA ASP A 193 -17.58 -11.27 7.19
C ASP A 193 -18.50 -10.09 7.51
N LYS A 194 -18.41 -9.61 8.75
CA LYS A 194 -19.21 -8.48 9.24
C LYS A 194 -18.99 -7.20 8.41
N ILE A 195 -17.76 -6.92 7.97
CA ILE A 195 -17.48 -5.71 7.18
C ILE A 195 -18.13 -5.81 5.81
N LEU A 196 -17.97 -6.94 5.13
CA LEU A 196 -18.62 -7.19 3.84
C LEU A 196 -20.15 -7.07 3.98
N HIS A 197 -20.72 -7.62 5.03
CA HIS A 197 -22.15 -7.51 5.31
C HIS A 197 -22.59 -6.05 5.52
N ASP A 198 -21.91 -5.32 6.40
CA ASP A 198 -22.25 -3.93 6.70
C ASP A 198 -22.11 -3.00 5.48
N LEU A 199 -21.12 -3.25 4.60
CA LEU A 199 -20.96 -2.50 3.35
C LEU A 199 -22.06 -2.82 2.33
N LYS A 200 -22.49 -4.09 2.22
CA LYS A 200 -23.60 -4.51 1.34
C LYS A 200 -24.95 -3.89 1.75
N GLU A 201 -25.12 -3.52 3.02
CA GLU A 201 -26.34 -2.82 3.47
C GLU A 201 -26.41 -1.36 3.02
N ILE A 202 -25.27 -0.73 2.72
CA ILE A 202 -25.19 0.72 2.46
C ILE A 202 -24.76 1.08 1.04
N ALA A 203 -24.14 0.16 0.30
CA ALA A 203 -23.59 0.39 -1.03
C ALA A 203 -23.92 -0.79 -1.96
N GLU A 204 -24.07 -0.50 -3.25
CA GLU A 204 -24.33 -1.52 -4.28
C GLU A 204 -23.07 -2.34 -4.54
N TYR A 205 -23.10 -3.64 -4.31
CA TYR A 205 -21.96 -4.53 -4.60
C TYR A 205 -21.79 -4.72 -6.11
N THR A 206 -20.59 -4.46 -6.63
CA THR A 206 -20.29 -4.51 -8.08
C THR A 206 -19.36 -5.65 -8.49
N GLY A 207 -18.63 -6.25 -7.56
CA GLY A 207 -17.81 -7.43 -7.86
C GLY A 207 -16.69 -7.71 -6.88
N LEU A 208 -15.91 -8.74 -7.19
CA LEU A 208 -14.79 -9.25 -6.41
C LEU A 208 -13.61 -9.51 -7.35
N ASP A 209 -12.43 -9.01 -6.99
CA ASP A 209 -11.17 -9.45 -7.54
C ASP A 209 -10.32 -10.20 -6.50
N GLY A 210 -9.35 -10.98 -6.96
CA GLY A 210 -8.42 -11.63 -6.06
C GLY A 210 -7.27 -12.36 -6.73
N CYS A 211 -6.25 -12.63 -5.92
CA CYS A 211 -5.09 -13.46 -6.22
C CYS A 211 -4.72 -14.33 -5.02
N ARG A 212 -3.59 -15.06 -5.07
CA ARG A 212 -3.18 -15.98 -3.98
C ARG A 212 -3.15 -15.35 -2.58
N MET A 213 -2.88 -14.06 -2.46
CA MET A 213 -2.61 -13.40 -1.18
C MET A 213 -3.58 -12.26 -0.79
N ARG A 214 -4.49 -11.86 -1.69
CA ARG A 214 -5.45 -10.76 -1.44
C ARG A 214 -6.73 -10.93 -2.22
N CYS A 215 -7.79 -10.34 -1.70
CA CYS A 215 -9.04 -10.11 -2.41
C CYS A 215 -9.50 -8.66 -2.25
N GLY A 216 -10.33 -8.19 -3.18
CA GLY A 216 -10.95 -6.89 -3.16
C GLY A 216 -12.43 -6.96 -3.52
N PHE A 217 -13.30 -6.59 -2.57
CA PHE A 217 -14.74 -6.43 -2.80
C PHE A 217 -15.03 -4.99 -3.23
N HIS A 218 -15.78 -4.81 -4.31
CA HIS A 218 -16.03 -3.51 -4.94
C HIS A 218 -17.49 -3.10 -4.80
N PHE A 219 -17.74 -1.80 -4.59
CA PHE A 219 -19.07 -1.26 -4.40
C PHE A 219 -19.28 0.12 -5.05
N ASP A 220 -20.52 0.45 -5.40
CA ASP A 220 -21.00 1.79 -5.72
C ASP A 220 -21.71 2.41 -4.53
N TYR A 221 -21.23 3.58 -4.12
CA TYR A 221 -21.97 4.43 -3.21
C TYR A 221 -22.26 5.77 -3.87
N LYS A 222 -23.43 5.85 -4.52
CA LYS A 222 -23.93 7.07 -5.17
C LYS A 222 -22.92 7.65 -6.17
N GLY A 223 -22.32 6.78 -6.98
CA GLY A 223 -21.29 7.12 -7.97
C GLY A 223 -19.85 7.16 -7.45
N MET A 224 -19.62 7.03 -6.13
CA MET A 224 -18.28 6.90 -5.57
C MET A 224 -17.86 5.42 -5.50
N GLU A 225 -16.64 5.11 -5.90
CA GLU A 225 -16.05 3.78 -5.73
C GLU A 225 -15.68 3.55 -4.25
N LEU A 226 -16.16 2.45 -3.69
CA LEU A 226 -15.66 1.89 -2.45
C LEU A 226 -15.02 0.53 -2.76
N THR A 227 -13.88 0.27 -2.14
CA THR A 227 -13.28 -1.07 -2.16
C THR A 227 -13.00 -1.54 -0.76
N TYR A 228 -13.20 -2.82 -0.48
CA TYR A 228 -12.86 -3.46 0.78
C TYR A 228 -11.89 -4.60 0.53
N HIS A 229 -10.68 -4.51 1.09
CA HIS A 229 -9.62 -5.49 0.85
C HIS A 229 -9.33 -6.36 2.07
N LYS A 230 -9.06 -7.63 1.81
CA LYS A 230 -8.38 -8.55 2.71
C LYS A 230 -7.05 -8.95 2.10
N THR A 231 -6.03 -9.03 2.93
CA THR A 231 -4.65 -9.31 2.51
C THR A 231 -4.00 -10.16 3.59
N LEU A 232 -3.30 -11.23 3.19
CA LEU A 232 -2.51 -12.05 4.10
C LEU A 232 -1.41 -11.22 4.79
N PRO A 233 -0.97 -11.59 6.00
CA PRO A 233 0.09 -10.90 6.73
C PRO A 233 1.50 -11.14 6.16
N TYR A 234 1.60 -11.89 5.07
CA TYR A 234 2.81 -12.20 4.32
C TYR A 234 2.53 -12.06 2.82
N SER A 235 3.59 -11.85 2.04
CA SER A 235 3.53 -11.62 0.60
C SER A 235 4.36 -12.63 -0.20
N THR A 236 4.96 -13.61 0.46
CA THR A 236 5.63 -14.75 -0.17
C THR A 236 4.73 -15.98 -0.10
N ILE A 237 4.44 -16.59 -1.26
CA ILE A 237 3.66 -17.83 -1.36
C ILE A 237 4.58 -18.95 -1.84
N VAL A 238 4.65 -20.04 -1.08
CA VAL A 238 5.40 -21.23 -1.48
C VAL A 238 4.47 -22.17 -2.25
N GLU A 239 4.77 -22.41 -3.52
CA GLU A 239 3.92 -23.22 -4.41
C GLU A 239 4.78 -24.02 -5.38
N THR A 240 4.40 -25.29 -5.63
CA THR A 240 4.98 -26.10 -6.70
C THR A 240 4.25 -25.82 -7.99
N ASP A 241 4.97 -25.28 -8.98
CA ASP A 241 4.38 -25.03 -10.29
C ASP A 241 4.16 -26.37 -11.01
N PRO A 242 2.91 -26.73 -11.37
CA PRO A 242 2.62 -27.99 -12.05
C PRO A 242 3.22 -28.07 -13.47
N ALA A 243 3.61 -26.95 -14.09
CA ALA A 243 4.17 -26.92 -15.43
C ALA A 243 5.63 -27.40 -15.50
N ASP A 244 6.43 -27.12 -14.47
CA ASP A 244 7.86 -27.48 -14.41
C ASP A 244 8.23 -28.36 -13.20
N GLY A 245 7.30 -28.55 -12.25
CA GLY A 245 7.51 -29.35 -11.03
C GLY A 245 8.40 -28.67 -9.99
N VAL A 246 8.78 -27.40 -10.18
CA VAL A 246 9.65 -26.66 -9.28
C VAL A 246 8.82 -25.96 -8.21
N THR A 247 9.24 -26.09 -6.95
CA THR A 247 8.71 -25.27 -5.86
C THR A 247 9.37 -23.90 -5.87
N TYR A 248 8.58 -22.84 -5.88
CA TYR A 248 9.03 -21.45 -5.91
C TYR A 248 8.62 -20.71 -4.63
N ASP A 249 9.45 -19.74 -4.25
CA ASP A 249 9.05 -18.64 -3.37
C ASP A 249 8.47 -17.52 -4.27
N ILE A 250 7.14 -17.43 -4.36
CA ILE A 250 6.43 -16.47 -5.22
C ILE A 250 6.27 -15.14 -4.46
N LEU A 251 6.92 -14.08 -4.94
CA LEU A 251 6.97 -12.77 -4.28
C LEU A 251 5.92 -11.80 -4.84
N TYR A 252 5.11 -11.21 -3.96
CA TYR A 252 4.15 -10.14 -4.30
C TYR A 252 4.63 -8.74 -3.90
N ASP A 253 5.35 -8.64 -2.78
CA ASP A 253 6.01 -7.44 -2.27
C ASP A 253 7.47 -7.74 -1.95
N ILE A 254 8.33 -6.73 -2.08
CA ILE A 254 9.71 -6.66 -1.60
C ILE A 254 9.80 -5.42 -0.73
N LEU A 255 10.47 -5.50 0.42
CA LEU A 255 10.61 -4.37 1.33
C LEU A 255 12.03 -3.82 1.30
N ILE A 256 12.18 -2.51 1.13
CA ILE A 256 13.43 -1.79 1.41
C ILE A 256 13.26 -1.15 2.79
N LYS A 257 14.01 -1.66 3.77
CA LYS A 257 13.99 -1.16 5.15
C LYS A 257 14.73 0.17 5.25
N GLN A 258 14.55 0.87 6.38
CA GLN A 258 15.21 2.16 6.62
C GLN A 258 16.76 2.07 6.66
N THR A 259 17.31 0.87 6.87
CA THR A 259 18.76 0.58 6.81
C THR A 259 19.27 0.44 5.37
N GLY A 260 18.37 0.39 4.39
CA GLY A 260 18.63 0.01 3.00
C GLY A 260 18.62 -1.49 2.75
N GLU A 261 18.43 -2.32 3.77
CA GLU A 261 18.32 -3.78 3.62
C GLU A 261 17.06 -4.16 2.82
N ILE A 262 17.18 -5.19 1.98
CA ILE A 262 16.10 -5.65 1.13
C ILE A 262 15.56 -6.97 1.68
N HIS A 263 14.26 -7.02 1.94
CA HIS A 263 13.55 -8.19 2.47
C HIS A 263 12.57 -8.71 1.44
N SER A 264 12.40 -10.03 1.42
CA SER A 264 11.53 -10.72 0.46
C SER A 264 10.05 -10.65 0.80
N ASP A 265 9.69 -10.31 2.06
CA ASP A 265 8.31 -10.02 2.49
C ASP A 265 8.26 -9.31 3.86
N TRP A 266 7.05 -9.28 4.43
CA TRP A 266 6.70 -8.72 5.74
C TRP A 266 7.10 -9.56 6.97
N THR A 267 7.63 -10.78 6.79
CA THR A 267 8.03 -11.70 7.88
C THR A 267 9.46 -11.46 8.38
N GLY A 268 10.20 -10.53 7.76
CA GLY A 268 11.56 -10.17 8.17
C GLY A 268 12.66 -10.96 7.47
N VAL A 269 12.34 -11.80 6.48
CA VAL A 269 13.34 -12.57 5.73
C VAL A 269 14.14 -11.67 4.79
N VAL A 270 15.45 -11.54 5.08
CA VAL A 270 16.42 -10.85 4.23
C VAL A 270 16.50 -11.53 2.86
N MET A 271 16.40 -10.75 1.80
CA MET A 271 16.37 -11.26 0.44
C MET A 271 17.77 -11.60 -0.08
N ASP A 272 17.92 -12.78 -0.67
CA ASP A 272 19.06 -13.08 -1.55
C ASP A 272 18.88 -12.35 -2.89
N VAL A 273 19.47 -11.16 -3.01
CA VAL A 273 19.37 -10.34 -4.22
C VAL A 273 19.96 -11.05 -5.45
N PRO A 274 21.16 -11.68 -5.40
CA PRO A 274 21.70 -12.44 -6.55
C PRO A 274 20.79 -13.55 -7.09
N ALA A 275 20.03 -14.21 -6.22
CA ALA A 275 19.02 -15.16 -6.67
C ALA A 275 17.79 -14.48 -7.28
N TYR A 276 17.37 -13.33 -6.76
CA TYR A 276 16.27 -12.54 -7.33
C TYR A 276 16.61 -11.94 -8.71
N GLU A 277 17.89 -11.70 -9.02
CA GLU A 277 18.32 -11.36 -10.39
C GLU A 277 17.97 -12.44 -11.43
N LYS A 278 17.72 -13.67 -10.98
CA LYS A 278 17.35 -14.83 -11.80
C LYS A 278 15.87 -15.20 -11.62
N VAL A 279 15.05 -14.27 -11.13
CA VAL A 279 13.63 -14.49 -10.86
C VAL A 279 12.91 -14.95 -12.12
N VAL A 280 11.99 -15.91 -11.94
CA VAL A 280 11.09 -16.36 -13.01
C VAL A 280 9.84 -15.49 -12.99
N PHE A 281 9.35 -15.10 -14.17
CA PHE A 281 8.13 -14.32 -14.29
C PHE A 281 6.92 -15.22 -14.63
N GLU A 282 5.78 -14.95 -14.01
CA GLU A 282 4.47 -15.52 -14.36
C GLU A 282 3.45 -14.41 -14.67
N PRO A 283 2.39 -14.67 -15.44
CA PRO A 283 1.30 -13.70 -15.61
C PRO A 283 0.73 -13.26 -14.26
N TYR A 284 0.31 -12.01 -14.13
CA TYR A 284 -0.32 -11.56 -12.89
C TYR A 284 -1.64 -12.31 -12.67
N ASP A 285 -1.76 -12.97 -11.53
CA ASP A 285 -2.88 -13.84 -11.17
C ASP A 285 -4.08 -13.10 -10.55
N LEU A 286 -3.97 -11.78 -10.35
CA LEU A 286 -5.09 -10.93 -9.95
C LEU A 286 -6.17 -10.92 -11.05
N LYS A 287 -7.34 -11.43 -10.71
CA LYS A 287 -8.46 -11.56 -11.63
C LYS A 287 -9.79 -11.20 -10.97
N TRP A 288 -10.73 -10.72 -11.78
CA TRP A 288 -12.13 -10.61 -11.37
C TRP A 288 -12.72 -12.00 -11.25
N LEU A 289 -13.25 -12.31 -10.07
CA LEU A 289 -13.93 -13.56 -9.73
C LEU A 289 -15.46 -13.39 -9.82
N GLU A 290 -15.96 -12.20 -9.50
CA GLU A 290 -17.37 -11.83 -9.61
C GLU A 290 -17.49 -10.44 -10.21
N GLY A 291 -18.49 -10.20 -11.05
CA GLY A 291 -18.71 -8.89 -11.67
C GLY A 291 -17.58 -8.48 -12.62
N GLY A 292 -17.21 -7.20 -12.60
CA GLY A 292 -16.15 -6.67 -13.44
C GLY A 292 -15.81 -5.21 -13.11
N PRO A 293 -14.74 -4.67 -13.70
CA PRO A 293 -14.34 -3.29 -13.46
C PRO A 293 -15.45 -2.35 -13.93
N ARG A 294 -15.67 -1.24 -13.19
CA ARG A 294 -16.52 -0.16 -13.70
C ARG A 294 -15.97 0.33 -15.03
N LYS A 295 -16.89 0.52 -15.98
CA LYS A 295 -16.61 1.12 -17.29
C LYS A 295 -16.57 2.64 -17.18
#